data_AF-F9QCT6-F1
#
_entry.id   AF-F9QCT6-F1
#
_cell.length_a   1.000
_cell.length_b   1.000
_cell.length_c   1.000
_cell.angle_alpha   90.00
_cell.angle_beta   90.00
_cell.angle_gamma   90.00
#
_symmetry.space_group_name_H-M   'P 1'
#
loop_
_entity.id
_entity.type
_entity.pdbx_description
1 polymer ?
#
loop_
_entity_poly.entity_id
_entity_poly.type
_entity_poly.pdbx_seq_one_letter_code
_entity_poly.pdbx_strand_id
1 'polypeptide(L)'
;MWYDNLDRLQTIVNLHDVERKTIIYSCSKNNNIVDIYYNEELIKEYNQIKQFKKFVKHYQEKEYYKKFTNEYIVILGKKIYYKYIPQLKIISIRNEYNEVLTCKNEEKIYDVLENFAIEKLLELIKVKILEFGDQELNKYDIFINHKWKSTYGKIWFNKKIEFSKKLCHYDIEAIYSVVYHEIAHFYTPKSNHDEVFYSKLLELFPNYYEINNKLERTIFC
;
A
#
# COMPACT_ATOMS: atom_id res chain seq x y z
N MET A 1 31.61 10.34 -4.22
CA MET A 1 30.65 10.60 -3.13
C MET A 1 29.52 9.62 -3.30
N TRP A 2 29.51 8.59 -2.45
CA TRP A 2 28.51 7.52 -2.49
C TRP A 2 27.35 7.95 -1.61
N TYR A 3 26.15 8.10 -2.20
CA TYR A 3 24.90 8.28 -1.47
C TYR A 3 24.31 6.90 -1.15
N ASP A 4 25.01 6.13 -0.31
CA ASP A 4 24.44 4.97 0.37
C ASP A 4 23.89 5.48 1.70
N ASN A 5 22.60 5.84 1.81
CA ASN A 5 21.88 5.92 3.11
C ASN A 5 20.39 6.34 3.04
N LEU A 6 19.65 6.09 1.97
CA LEU A 6 18.19 6.27 1.97
C LEU A 6 17.54 5.08 1.26
N ASP A 7 17.29 4.02 2.04
CA ASP A 7 16.17 3.08 1.88
C ASP A 7 16.30 1.94 2.91
N ARG A 8 16.43 2.34 4.18
CA ARG A 8 16.00 1.48 5.28
C ARG A 8 14.57 1.87 5.60
N LEU A 9 13.63 1.42 4.77
CA LEU A 9 12.28 1.16 5.25
C LEU A 9 12.43 0.13 6.38
N GLN A 10 12.56 0.65 7.60
CA GLN A 10 12.26 -0.09 8.80
C GLN A 10 10.89 -0.71 8.57
N THR A 11 10.78 -2.00 8.84
CA THR A 11 9.53 -2.74 8.84
C THR A 11 8.61 -2.08 9.86
N ILE A 12 7.91 -1.02 9.47
CA ILE A 12 6.92 -0.36 10.30
C ILE A 12 5.69 -1.25 10.21
N VAL A 13 5.65 -2.26 11.07
CA VAL A 13 4.39 -2.53 11.77
C VAL A 13 4.08 -1.22 12.46
N ASN A 14 3.01 -0.51 12.05
CA ASN A 14 2.58 0.74 12.68
C ASN A 14 2.78 0.64 14.20
N LEU A 15 3.74 1.37 14.77
CA LEU A 15 4.16 1.24 16.18
C LEU A 15 2.97 1.45 17.14
N HIS A 16 1.96 2.21 16.72
CA HIS A 16 0.73 2.41 17.46
C HIS A 16 -0.15 1.15 17.62
N ASP A 17 0.00 0.16 16.75
CA ASP A 17 -0.76 -1.09 16.77
C ASP A 17 0.00 -2.22 17.51
N VAL A 18 1.33 -2.08 17.64
CA VAL A 18 2.23 -2.98 18.37
C VAL A 18 1.88 -2.98 19.86
N GLU A 19 1.59 -1.82 20.43
CA GLU A 19 1.26 -1.65 21.86
C GLU A 19 -0.07 -2.29 22.28
N ARG A 20 -0.93 -2.67 21.31
CA ARG A 20 -2.25 -3.25 21.57
C ARG A 20 -2.37 -4.72 21.18
N LYS A 21 -1.36 -5.28 20.50
CA LYS A 21 -1.38 -6.64 19.98
C LYS A 21 -0.59 -7.58 20.89
N THR A 22 -1.24 -8.66 21.31
CA THR A 22 -0.61 -9.71 22.14
C THR A 22 0.45 -10.50 21.38
N ILE A 23 0.29 -10.68 20.06
CA ILE A 23 1.27 -11.35 19.18
C ILE A 23 1.62 -10.42 18.03
N ILE A 24 2.91 -10.39 17.69
CA ILE A 24 3.47 -9.56 16.62
C ILE A 24 4.30 -10.46 15.72
N TYR A 25 4.13 -10.32 14.41
CA TYR A 25 4.88 -11.05 13.41
C TYR A 25 5.78 -10.07 12.65
N SER A 26 7.02 -10.44 12.40
CA SER A 26 7.89 -9.71 11.47
C SER A 26 8.63 -10.68 10.55
N CYS A 27 9.18 -10.13 9.46
CA CYS A 27 10.03 -10.85 8.54
C CYS A 27 11.45 -10.29 8.59
N SER A 28 12.45 -11.12 8.85
CA SER A 28 13.84 -10.74 8.67
C SER A 28 14.26 -10.95 7.21
N LYS A 29 14.90 -9.93 6.60
CA LYS A 29 15.34 -9.93 5.18
C LYS A 29 16.19 -11.14 4.80
N ASN A 30 16.83 -11.79 5.77
CA ASN A 30 17.90 -12.74 5.50
C ASN A 30 17.49 -14.22 5.55
N ASN A 31 16.37 -14.62 6.17
CA ASN A 31 16.22 -16.04 6.53
C ASN A 31 14.90 -16.75 6.21
N ASN A 32 13.95 -16.20 5.44
CA ASN A 32 12.70 -16.95 5.16
C ASN A 32 12.00 -17.45 6.46
N ILE A 33 12.22 -16.75 7.58
CA ILE A 33 11.70 -17.07 8.89
C ILE A 33 10.76 -15.92 9.28
N VAL A 34 9.59 -16.30 9.81
CA VAL A 34 8.69 -15.35 10.46
C VAL A 34 9.14 -15.26 11.91
N ASP A 35 9.61 -14.09 12.31
CA ASP A 35 9.90 -13.80 13.70
C ASP A 35 8.57 -13.54 14.43
N ILE A 36 8.36 -14.22 15.56
CA ILE A 36 7.14 -14.12 16.33
C ILE A 36 7.49 -13.58 17.71
N TYR A 37 6.93 -12.42 18.04
CA TYR A 37 7.06 -11.77 19.33
C TYR A 37 5.69 -11.75 20.02
N TYR A 38 5.70 -11.61 21.34
CA TYR A 38 4.48 -11.42 22.11
C TYR A 38 4.75 -10.43 23.24
N ASN A 39 3.75 -9.64 23.56
CA ASN A 39 3.84 -8.65 24.62
C ASN A 39 3.36 -9.28 25.94
N GLU A 40 4.29 -9.64 26.82
CA GLU A 40 3.98 -10.23 28.13
C GLU A 40 3.14 -9.29 29.01
N GLU A 41 3.27 -7.97 28.87
CA GLU A 41 2.54 -6.98 29.68
C GLU A 41 1.03 -6.97 29.39
N LEU A 42 0.63 -7.38 28.18
CA LEU A 42 -0.77 -7.49 27.78
C LEU A 42 -1.41 -8.83 28.21
N ILE A 43 -0.63 -9.77 28.74
CA ILE A 43 -1.09 -11.13 29.09
C ILE A 43 -1.31 -11.24 30.60
N LYS A 44 -2.57 -11.26 31.01
CA LYS A 44 -2.96 -11.26 32.44
C LYS A 44 -2.77 -12.60 33.14
N GLU A 45 -2.68 -13.70 32.40
CA GLU A 45 -2.65 -15.06 32.95
C GLU A 45 -1.34 -15.81 32.65
N TYR A 46 -0.68 -16.32 33.68
CA TYR A 46 0.59 -17.06 33.56
C TYR A 46 0.50 -18.30 32.65
N ASN A 47 -0.63 -19.00 32.66
CA ASN A 47 -0.84 -20.17 31.80
C ASN A 47 -0.89 -19.78 30.31
N GLN A 48 -1.40 -18.59 29.99
CA GLN A 48 -1.41 -18.07 28.62
C GLN A 48 0.03 -17.74 28.17
N ILE A 49 0.85 -17.13 29.03
CA ILE A 49 2.28 -16.87 28.75
C ILE A 49 3.02 -18.18 28.41
N LYS A 50 2.78 -19.26 29.17
CA LYS A 50 3.36 -20.58 28.86
C LYS A 50 2.91 -21.14 27.51
N GLN A 51 1.64 -20.95 27.16
CA GLN A 51 1.11 -21.37 25.85
C GLN A 51 1.76 -20.56 24.72
N PHE A 52 1.89 -19.24 24.87
CA PHE A 52 2.59 -18.39 23.89
C PHE A 52 4.06 -18.76 23.74
N LYS A 53 4.79 -19.01 24.83
CA LYS A 53 6.19 -19.50 24.78
C LYS A 53 6.31 -20.80 23.97
N LYS A 54 5.40 -21.74 24.19
CA LYS A 54 5.35 -23.00 23.43
C LYS A 54 5.01 -22.77 21.96
N PHE A 55 4.05 -21.90 21.67
CA PHE A 55 3.67 -21.51 20.32
C PHE A 55 4.86 -20.89 19.59
N VAL A 56 5.44 -19.83 20.14
CA VAL A 56 6.61 -19.14 19.59
C VAL A 56 7.74 -20.14 19.32
N LYS A 57 8.12 -20.98 20.28
CA LYS A 57 9.13 -22.02 20.08
C LYS A 57 8.78 -23.01 18.96
N HIS A 58 7.52 -23.38 18.81
CA HIS A 58 7.09 -24.32 17.78
C HIS A 58 7.17 -23.72 16.37
N TYR A 59 6.99 -22.40 16.25
CA TYR A 59 6.87 -21.73 14.96
C TYR A 59 8.12 -20.90 14.57
N GLN A 60 8.93 -20.39 15.51
CA GLN A 60 10.00 -19.41 15.26
C GLN A 60 11.23 -19.91 14.46
N GLU A 61 11.30 -21.20 14.13
CA GLU A 61 12.44 -21.79 13.39
C GLU A 61 12.02 -22.50 12.09
N LYS A 62 10.73 -22.45 11.74
CA LYS A 62 10.26 -23.09 10.50
C LYS A 62 10.41 -22.14 9.33
N GLU A 63 10.92 -22.68 8.23
CA GLU A 63 10.92 -21.99 6.94
C GLU A 63 9.48 -21.95 6.41
N TYR A 64 8.77 -20.86 6.67
CA TYR A 64 7.40 -20.70 6.17
C TYR A 64 7.35 -20.28 4.70
N TYR A 65 8.44 -19.70 4.20
CA TYR A 65 8.52 -19.25 2.84
C TYR A 65 8.85 -20.44 1.94
N LYS A 66 7.95 -20.76 1.01
CA LYS A 66 8.36 -21.45 -0.21
C LYS A 66 8.65 -20.36 -1.23
N LYS A 67 9.83 -20.44 -1.85
CA LYS A 67 10.46 -19.38 -2.64
C LYS A 67 9.58 -18.86 -3.79
N PHE A 68 8.55 -19.62 -4.21
CA PHE A 68 7.62 -19.25 -5.27
C PHE A 68 6.23 -19.86 -4.96
N THR A 69 5.23 -19.02 -4.72
CA THR A 69 3.83 -19.42 -4.92
C THR A 69 3.43 -18.99 -6.33
N ASN A 70 2.43 -19.64 -6.92
CA ASN A 70 1.85 -19.16 -8.18
C ASN A 70 0.79 -18.08 -7.93
N GLU A 71 0.44 -17.83 -6.67
CA GLU A 71 -0.56 -16.86 -6.27
C GLU A 71 0.07 -15.47 -6.13
N TYR A 72 -0.55 -14.47 -6.74
CA TYR A 72 -0.09 -13.10 -6.69
C TYR A 72 -1.27 -12.13 -6.60
N ILE A 73 -0.99 -10.97 -6.04
CA ILE A 73 -1.80 -9.76 -6.19
C ILE A 73 -0.99 -8.73 -6.98
N VAL A 74 -1.64 -7.84 -7.71
CA VAL A 74 -0.96 -6.71 -8.35
C VAL A 74 -1.05 -5.49 -7.42
N ILE A 75 0.10 -4.92 -7.10
CA ILE A 75 0.22 -3.72 -6.25
C ILE A 75 1.15 -2.74 -6.96
N LEU A 76 0.65 -1.55 -7.27
CA LEU A 76 1.35 -0.50 -8.00
C LEU A 76 1.99 -1.02 -9.29
N GLY A 77 1.22 -1.82 -10.05
CA GLY A 77 1.63 -2.39 -11.34
C GLY A 77 2.59 -3.58 -11.26
N LYS A 78 3.02 -3.96 -10.05
CA LYS A 78 3.94 -5.09 -9.84
C LYS A 78 3.19 -6.31 -9.35
N LYS A 79 3.56 -7.50 -9.86
CA LYS A 79 3.08 -8.78 -9.33
C LYS A 79 3.76 -9.07 -8.01
N ILE A 80 2.96 -9.21 -6.97
CA ILE A 80 3.39 -9.44 -5.60
C ILE A 80 2.92 -10.83 -5.18
N TYR A 81 3.88 -11.74 -5.05
CA TYR A 81 3.61 -13.11 -4.66
C TYR A 81 3.38 -13.19 -3.15
N TYR A 82 2.36 -13.95 -2.76
CA TYR A 82 2.00 -14.13 -1.36
C TYR A 82 1.78 -15.60 -1.03
N LYS A 83 1.87 -15.92 0.27
CA LYS A 83 1.54 -17.24 0.81
C LYS A 83 0.71 -17.10 2.07
N TYR A 84 -0.45 -17.75 2.11
CA TYR A 84 -1.19 -17.92 3.36
C TYR A 84 -0.62 -19.08 4.19
N ILE A 85 -0.50 -18.87 5.50
CA ILE A 85 0.00 -19.85 6.46
C ILE A 85 -1.12 -20.11 7.47
N PRO A 86 -1.99 -21.11 7.23
CA PRO A 86 -3.21 -21.31 8.01
C PRO A 86 -2.98 -21.49 9.50
N GLN A 87 -1.89 -22.18 9.88
CA GLN A 87 -1.57 -22.47 11.28
C GLN A 87 -1.24 -21.21 12.08
N LEU A 88 -0.78 -20.17 11.39
CA LEU A 88 -0.41 -18.88 11.97
C LEU A 88 -1.46 -17.80 11.70
N LYS A 89 -2.45 -18.05 10.83
CA LYS A 89 -3.44 -17.04 10.39
C LYS A 89 -2.76 -15.77 9.86
N ILE A 90 -1.75 -15.96 9.03
CA ILE A 90 -1.00 -14.87 8.41
C ILE A 90 -0.86 -15.08 6.90
N ILE A 91 -0.75 -13.98 6.18
CA ILE A 91 -0.29 -13.93 4.80
C ILE A 91 1.10 -13.33 4.81
N SER A 92 2.04 -14.06 4.26
CA SER A 92 3.39 -13.59 4.05
C SER A 92 3.50 -13.02 2.64
N ILE A 93 4.01 -11.80 2.51
CA ILE A 93 4.25 -11.14 1.23
C ILE A 93 5.76 -11.06 0.99
N ARG A 94 6.22 -11.46 -0.20
CA ARG A 94 7.64 -11.46 -0.56
C ARG A 94 7.88 -10.55 -1.76
N ASN A 95 8.44 -9.36 -1.52
CA ASN A 95 8.82 -8.35 -2.52
C ASN A 95 9.44 -7.12 -1.82
N GLU A 96 9.43 -5.95 -2.48
CA GLU A 96 9.88 -4.64 -1.97
C GLU A 96 9.36 -4.30 -0.55
N TYR A 97 8.18 -4.79 -0.15
CA TYR A 97 7.59 -4.46 1.15
C TYR A 97 8.09 -5.38 2.28
N ASN A 98 8.34 -6.68 2.00
CA ASN A 98 8.70 -7.70 3.00
C ASN A 98 7.78 -7.70 4.24
N GLU A 99 6.47 -7.62 4.03
CA GLU A 99 5.47 -7.49 5.10
C GLU A 99 4.73 -8.80 5.42
N VAL A 100 4.21 -8.88 6.65
CA VAL A 100 3.35 -9.98 7.12
C VAL A 100 1.99 -9.39 7.50
N LEU A 101 0.93 -9.92 6.91
CA LEU A 101 -0.44 -9.51 7.18
C LEU A 101 -1.16 -10.56 8.01
N THR A 102 -2.00 -10.14 8.95
CA THR A 102 -2.87 -11.08 9.68
C THR A 102 -4.12 -11.40 8.86
N CYS A 103 -4.47 -12.68 8.73
CA CYS A 103 -5.65 -13.13 7.99
C CYS A 103 -6.33 -14.30 8.71
N LYS A 104 -7.59 -14.11 9.10
CA LYS A 104 -8.29 -15.06 9.99
C LYS A 104 -8.50 -16.45 9.39
N ASN A 105 -8.77 -16.50 8.09
CA ASN A 105 -9.07 -17.72 7.33
C ASN A 105 -8.84 -17.48 5.82
N GLU A 106 -8.89 -18.54 5.02
CA GLU A 106 -8.60 -18.49 3.59
C GLU A 106 -9.60 -17.61 2.81
N GLU A 107 -10.87 -17.61 3.21
CA GLU A 107 -11.93 -16.81 2.58
C GLU A 107 -11.67 -15.30 2.66
N LYS A 108 -10.84 -14.86 3.61
CA LYS A 108 -10.49 -13.45 3.82
C LYS A 108 -9.17 -13.03 3.19
N ILE A 109 -8.47 -13.91 2.48
CA ILE A 109 -7.17 -13.60 1.88
C ILE A 109 -7.30 -12.41 0.91
N TYR A 110 -8.26 -12.48 -0.01
CA TYR A 110 -8.45 -11.44 -1.02
C TYR A 110 -8.78 -10.08 -0.39
N ASP A 111 -9.71 -10.04 0.57
CA ASP A 111 -10.07 -8.80 1.28
C ASP A 111 -8.86 -8.16 1.97
N VAL A 112 -8.03 -8.96 2.64
CA VAL A 112 -6.83 -8.48 3.34
C VAL A 112 -5.79 -7.94 2.35
N LEU A 113 -5.56 -8.64 1.24
CA LEU A 113 -4.62 -8.20 0.22
C LEU A 113 -5.11 -6.95 -0.54
N GLU A 114 -6.41 -6.86 -0.83
CA GLU A 114 -7.00 -5.67 -1.47
C GLU A 114 -6.86 -4.44 -0.57
N ASN A 115 -7.16 -4.57 0.73
CA ASN A 115 -6.96 -3.48 1.68
C ASN A 115 -5.50 -3.04 1.78
N PHE A 116 -4.58 -4.00 1.83
CA PHE A 116 -3.14 -3.71 1.83
C PHE A 116 -2.71 -2.94 0.56
N ALA A 117 -3.19 -3.35 -0.62
CA ALA A 117 -2.90 -2.64 -1.87
C ALA A 117 -3.44 -1.21 -1.86
N ILE A 118 -4.65 -1.01 -1.33
CA ILE A 118 -5.28 0.30 -1.17
C ILE A 118 -4.49 1.19 -0.21
N GLU A 119 -4.01 0.65 0.89
CA GLU A 119 -3.16 1.38 1.84
C GLU A 119 -1.88 1.87 1.16
N LYS A 120 -1.20 1.02 0.37
CA LYS A 120 0.00 1.41 -0.38
C LYS A 120 -0.28 2.45 -1.46
N LEU A 121 -1.40 2.34 -2.16
CA LEU A 121 -1.83 3.37 -3.11
C LEU A 121 -2.08 4.70 -2.41
N LEU A 122 -2.79 4.69 -1.28
CA LEU A 122 -3.10 5.89 -0.52
C LEU A 122 -1.83 6.57 0.01
N GLU A 123 -0.88 5.78 0.53
CA GLU A 123 0.43 6.25 0.97
C GLU A 123 1.19 6.93 -0.18
N LEU A 124 1.31 6.25 -1.33
CA LEU A 124 1.97 6.79 -2.52
C LEU A 124 1.37 8.12 -2.96
N ILE A 125 0.04 8.20 -3.04
CA ILE A 125 -0.66 9.41 -3.48
C ILE A 125 -0.47 10.55 -2.47
N LYS A 126 -0.58 10.26 -1.17
CA LYS A 126 -0.36 11.27 -0.12
C LYS A 126 1.04 11.83 -0.16
N VAL A 127 2.06 10.98 -0.27
CA VAL A 127 3.45 11.42 -0.41
C VAL A 127 3.60 12.31 -1.64
N LYS A 128 3.10 11.86 -2.80
CA LYS A 128 3.19 12.64 -4.04
C LYS A 128 2.49 13.99 -3.94
N ILE A 129 1.32 14.09 -3.31
CA ILE A 129 0.63 15.37 -3.10
C ILE A 129 1.41 16.28 -2.14
N LEU A 130 1.95 15.73 -1.05
CA LEU A 130 2.76 16.49 -0.08
C LEU A 130 4.03 17.08 -0.71
N GLU A 131 4.64 16.39 -1.66
CA GLU A 131 5.84 16.86 -2.39
C GLU A 131 5.62 18.19 -3.14
N PHE A 132 4.39 18.57 -3.45
CA PHE A 132 4.11 19.89 -4.06
C PHE A 132 4.29 21.06 -3.09
N GLY A 133 4.25 20.80 -1.78
CA GLY A 133 4.45 21.84 -0.76
C GLY A 133 3.35 22.90 -0.68
N ASP A 134 2.23 22.75 -1.39
CA ASP A 134 1.10 23.68 -1.35
C ASP A 134 0.24 23.45 -0.10
N GLN A 135 0.15 24.47 0.77
CA GLN A 135 -0.55 24.39 2.04
C GLN A 135 -2.07 24.24 1.91
N GLU A 136 -2.69 24.75 0.85
CA GLU A 136 -4.13 24.60 0.64
C GLU A 136 -4.46 23.23 0.05
N LEU A 137 -3.63 22.72 -0.87
CA LEU A 137 -3.76 21.36 -1.39
C LEU A 137 -3.61 20.33 -0.28
N ASN A 138 -2.66 20.52 0.63
CA ASN A 138 -2.41 19.61 1.76
C ASN A 138 -3.54 19.56 2.80
N LYS A 139 -4.54 20.46 2.71
CA LYS A 139 -5.75 20.43 3.55
C LYS A 139 -6.84 19.51 2.99
N TYR A 140 -6.64 18.91 1.81
CA TYR A 140 -7.62 18.01 1.22
C TYR A 140 -7.56 16.62 1.85
N ASP A 141 -8.72 16.07 2.15
CA ASP A 141 -8.85 14.67 2.54
C ASP A 141 -8.72 13.78 1.30
N ILE A 142 -7.71 12.91 1.32
CA ILE A 142 -7.44 11.95 0.25
C ILE A 142 -7.99 10.58 0.64
N PHE A 143 -8.77 9.97 -0.25
CA PHE A 143 -9.35 8.65 -0.04
C PHE A 143 -9.43 7.83 -1.33
N ILE A 144 -9.56 6.51 -1.17
CA ILE A 144 -9.70 5.56 -2.27
C ILE A 144 -11.13 5.02 -2.27
N ASN A 145 -11.80 5.00 -3.43
CA ASN A 145 -13.15 4.47 -3.56
C ASN A 145 -13.22 3.22 -4.44
N HIS A 146 -14.12 2.31 -4.05
CA HIS A 146 -14.35 1.02 -4.69
C HIS A 146 -15.42 1.06 -5.80
N LYS A 147 -16.23 2.13 -5.88
CA LYS A 147 -17.45 2.15 -6.72
C LYS A 147 -17.24 2.63 -8.16
N TRP A 148 -16.10 3.24 -8.47
CA TRP A 148 -15.95 3.99 -9.71
C TRP A 148 -15.58 3.09 -10.89
N LYS A 149 -16.44 3.10 -11.91
CA LYS A 149 -16.24 2.32 -13.13
C LYS A 149 -15.52 3.11 -14.22
N SER A 150 -15.76 4.42 -14.33
CA SER A 150 -15.40 5.26 -15.49
C SER A 150 -14.34 6.32 -15.24
N THR A 151 -13.98 6.63 -13.99
CA THR A 151 -13.04 7.71 -13.65
C THR A 151 -11.94 7.19 -12.72
N TYR A 152 -10.73 7.72 -12.88
CA TYR A 152 -9.57 7.35 -12.07
C TYR A 152 -9.35 8.26 -10.87
N GLY A 153 -9.75 9.52 -10.97
CA GLY A 153 -9.65 10.51 -9.90
C GLY A 153 -10.79 11.52 -9.97
N LYS A 154 -10.98 12.25 -8.88
CA LYS A 154 -11.76 13.50 -8.82
C LYS A 154 -11.34 14.33 -7.63
N ILE A 155 -11.39 15.63 -7.84
CA ILE A 155 -11.35 16.64 -6.78
C ILE A 155 -12.73 17.28 -6.57
N TRP A 156 -13.13 17.50 -5.32
CA TRP A 156 -14.35 18.22 -4.96
C TRP A 156 -14.04 19.54 -4.26
N PHE A 157 -14.98 20.48 -4.37
CA PHE A 157 -14.93 21.76 -3.68
C PHE A 157 -14.94 21.66 -2.15
N ASN A 158 -15.39 20.54 -1.56
CA ASN A 158 -15.41 20.32 -0.11
C ASN A 158 -14.10 19.74 0.43
N LYS A 159 -12.96 20.11 -0.17
CA LYS A 159 -11.61 19.69 0.22
C LYS A 159 -11.42 18.17 0.25
N LYS A 160 -11.88 17.52 -0.81
CA LYS A 160 -11.80 16.06 -0.98
C LYS A 160 -11.11 15.73 -2.29
N ILE A 161 -10.21 14.75 -2.28
CA ILE A 161 -9.66 14.13 -3.47
C ILE A 161 -9.86 12.62 -3.34
N GLU A 162 -10.43 12.01 -4.37
CA GLU A 162 -10.76 10.60 -4.40
C GLU A 162 -10.08 9.99 -5.59
N PHE A 163 -9.56 8.80 -5.39
CA PHE A 163 -8.97 8.00 -6.44
C PHE A 163 -9.65 6.64 -6.51
N SER A 164 -9.71 6.08 -7.72
CA SER A 164 -10.26 4.75 -7.95
C SER A 164 -9.30 3.69 -7.43
N LYS A 165 -9.81 2.67 -6.73
CA LYS A 165 -9.01 1.51 -6.30
C LYS A 165 -8.34 0.78 -7.47
N LYS A 166 -8.86 0.92 -8.69
CA LYS A 166 -8.28 0.31 -9.90
C LYS A 166 -6.83 0.75 -10.12
N LEU A 167 -6.46 1.93 -9.64
CA LEU A 167 -5.10 2.45 -9.71
C LEU A 167 -4.07 1.55 -9.03
N CYS A 168 -4.46 0.69 -8.07
CA CYS A 168 -3.57 -0.30 -7.47
C CYS A 168 -2.96 -1.26 -8.51
N HIS A 169 -3.57 -1.42 -9.69
CA HIS A 169 -3.10 -2.31 -10.74
C HIS A 169 -2.19 -1.63 -11.76
N TYR A 170 -2.06 -0.31 -11.73
CA TYR A 170 -1.24 0.45 -12.67
C TYR A 170 0.14 0.73 -12.09
N ASP A 171 1.13 0.90 -12.98
CA ASP A 171 2.46 1.33 -12.56
C ASP A 171 2.43 2.74 -11.93
N ILE A 172 3.49 3.06 -11.22
CA ILE A 172 3.61 4.31 -10.46
C ILE A 172 3.51 5.55 -11.36
N GLU A 173 4.03 5.50 -12.59
CA GLU A 173 3.98 6.65 -13.51
C GLU A 173 2.54 6.94 -13.96
N ALA A 174 1.79 5.90 -14.29
CA ALA A 174 0.38 5.97 -14.60
C ALA A 174 -0.42 6.52 -13.41
N ILE A 175 -0.17 6.04 -12.20
CA ILE A 175 -0.80 6.58 -10.98
C ILE A 175 -0.48 8.07 -10.83
N TYR A 176 0.78 8.46 -10.99
CA TYR A 176 1.18 9.86 -10.93
C TYR A 176 0.45 10.69 -11.97
N SER A 177 0.33 10.24 -13.22
CA SER A 177 -0.39 11.01 -14.24
C SER A 177 -1.81 11.40 -13.81
N VAL A 178 -2.52 10.51 -13.10
CA VAL A 178 -3.85 10.78 -12.52
C VAL A 178 -3.77 11.74 -11.34
N VAL A 179 -2.77 11.60 -10.46
CA VAL A 179 -2.55 12.57 -9.36
C VAL A 179 -2.31 13.97 -9.91
N TYR A 180 -1.42 14.12 -10.90
CA TYR A 180 -1.15 15.40 -11.55
C TYR A 180 -2.40 15.97 -12.25
N HIS A 181 -3.23 15.12 -12.85
CA HIS A 181 -4.51 15.52 -13.43
C HIS A 181 -5.45 16.18 -12.40
N GLU A 182 -5.62 15.55 -11.23
CA GLU A 182 -6.46 16.11 -10.16
C GLU A 182 -5.87 17.39 -9.55
N ILE A 183 -4.54 17.46 -9.45
CA ILE A 183 -3.84 18.67 -8.99
C ILE A 183 -3.97 19.81 -10.02
N ALA A 184 -3.97 19.52 -11.31
CA ALA A 184 -4.25 20.54 -12.32
C ALA A 184 -5.66 21.13 -12.11
N HIS A 185 -6.67 20.30 -11.84
CA HIS A 185 -8.02 20.78 -11.48
C HIS A 185 -8.03 21.65 -10.21
N PHE A 186 -7.17 21.35 -9.23
CA PHE A 186 -7.02 22.21 -8.04
C PHE A 186 -6.57 23.64 -8.42
N TYR A 187 -5.57 23.76 -9.29
CA TYR A 187 -5.06 25.06 -9.73
C TYR A 187 -5.95 25.76 -10.78
N THR A 188 -6.79 25.01 -11.49
CA THR A 188 -7.68 25.54 -12.53
C THR A 188 -9.15 25.14 -12.28
N PRO A 189 -9.75 25.53 -11.14
CA PRO A 189 -11.04 24.99 -10.68
C PRO A 189 -12.26 25.38 -11.54
N LYS A 190 -12.10 26.35 -12.46
CA LYS A 190 -13.14 26.78 -13.41
C LYS A 190 -12.93 26.23 -14.83
N SER A 191 -11.84 25.49 -15.04
CA SER A 191 -11.45 24.97 -16.34
C SER A 191 -11.84 23.50 -16.46
N ASN A 192 -12.59 23.18 -17.51
CA ASN A 192 -13.00 21.82 -17.84
C ASN A 192 -12.16 21.32 -19.01
N HIS A 193 -11.00 20.73 -18.73
CA HIS A 193 -10.08 20.17 -19.74
C HIS A 193 -9.85 21.12 -20.93
N ASP A 194 -9.79 22.43 -20.67
CA ASP A 194 -9.52 23.46 -21.66
C ASP A 194 -8.00 23.70 -21.82
N GLU A 195 -7.62 24.67 -22.65
CA GLU A 195 -6.21 25.02 -22.87
C GLU A 195 -5.49 25.44 -21.57
N VAL A 196 -6.18 26.13 -20.67
CA VAL A 196 -5.62 26.57 -19.38
C VAL A 196 -5.32 25.37 -18.49
N PHE A 197 -6.26 24.43 -18.40
CA PHE A 197 -6.06 23.17 -17.69
C PHE A 197 -4.88 22.38 -18.25
N TYR A 198 -4.83 22.15 -19.57
CA TYR A 198 -3.76 21.35 -20.16
C TYR A 198 -2.40 22.04 -20.10
N SER A 199 -2.36 23.37 -20.25
CA SER A 199 -1.13 24.14 -20.03
C SER A 199 -0.61 23.94 -18.61
N LYS A 200 -1.49 24.00 -17.60
CA LYS A 200 -1.09 23.76 -16.21
C LYS A 200 -0.67 22.31 -15.97
N LEU A 201 -1.39 21.35 -16.55
CA LEU A 201 -1.06 19.94 -16.42
C LEU A 201 0.32 19.62 -17.02
N LEU A 202 0.64 20.15 -18.20
CA LEU A 202 1.93 19.96 -18.86
C LEU A 202 3.06 20.73 -18.17
N GLU A 203 2.77 21.86 -17.53
CA GLU A 203 3.73 22.54 -16.64
C GLU A 203 4.11 21.63 -15.45
N LEU A 204 3.13 20.98 -14.82
CA LEU A 204 3.36 20.12 -13.66
C LEU A 204 3.91 18.73 -14.05
N PHE A 205 3.51 18.19 -15.19
CA PHE A 205 3.87 16.87 -15.67
C PHE A 205 4.06 16.83 -17.20
N PRO A 206 5.24 17.24 -17.71
CA PRO A 206 5.47 17.44 -19.14
C PRO A 206 5.20 16.23 -20.04
N ASN A 207 5.41 15.02 -19.52
CA ASN A 207 5.23 13.77 -20.28
C ASN A 207 3.80 13.20 -20.18
N TYR A 208 2.82 13.99 -19.72
CA TYR A 208 1.45 13.53 -19.45
C TYR A 208 0.83 12.75 -20.61
N TYR A 209 0.89 13.26 -21.84
CA TYR A 209 0.25 12.60 -22.98
C TYR A 209 0.86 11.23 -23.29
N GLU A 210 2.18 11.07 -23.13
CA GLU A 210 2.84 9.79 -23.34
C GLU A 210 2.33 8.73 -22.35
N ILE A 211 2.23 9.12 -21.07
CA ILE A 211 1.81 8.22 -20.00
C ILE A 211 0.30 7.93 -20.06
N ASN A 212 -0.54 8.95 -20.29
CA ASN A 212 -1.98 8.76 -20.39
C ASN A 212 -2.36 7.81 -21.55
N ASN A 213 -1.65 7.90 -22.68
CA ASN A 213 -1.84 6.98 -23.79
C ASN A 213 -1.48 5.52 -23.44
N LYS A 214 -0.53 5.29 -22.53
CA LYS A 214 -0.22 3.94 -22.01
C LYS A 214 -1.31 3.45 -21.07
N LEU A 215 -1.84 4.34 -20.24
CA LEU A 215 -2.91 4.07 -19.28
C LEU A 215 -4.20 3.62 -20.00
N GLU A 216 -4.61 4.32 -21.06
CA GLU A 216 -5.80 3.96 -21.86
C GLU A 216 -5.67 2.62 -22.58
N ARG A 217 -4.45 2.23 -22.94
CA ARG A 217 -4.16 0.95 -23.63
C ARG A 217 -4.05 -0.23 -22.66
N THR A 218 -3.75 0.04 -21.40
CA THR A 218 -3.60 -0.97 -20.37
C THR A 218 -4.97 -1.27 -19.76
N ILE A 219 -5.83 -1.93 -20.54
CA ILE A 219 -7.08 -2.50 -20.02
C ILE A 219 -6.71 -3.80 -19.30
N PHE A 220 -6.59 -3.76 -17.98
CA PHE A 220 -6.56 -4.99 -17.19
C PHE A 220 -7.96 -5.63 -17.22
N CYS A 221 -8.03 -6.82 -17.84
CA CYS A 221 -9.18 -7.73 -17.78
C CYS A 221 -9.36 -8.33 -16.39
#